data_AF-A0A7S0L858-F1
#
_entry.id   AF-A0A7S0L858-F1
#
_cell.length_a   1.000
_cell.length_b   1.000
_cell.length_c   1.000
_cell.angle_alpha   90.00
_cell.angle_beta   90.00
_cell.angle_gamma   90.00
#
_symmetry.space_group_name_H-M   'P 1'
#
loop_
_entity.id
_entity.type
_entity.pdbx_description
1 polymer ?
#
loop_
_entity_poly.entity_id
_entity_poly.type
_entity_poly.pdbx_seq_one_letter_code
_entity_poly.pdbx_strand_id
1 'polypeptide(L)'
;MRVFTNGHTWFNQDIEHAPESALPQNSPVTVHFTFQFGDTNDYPHGKRQRAREAALWSVDPTDYFTEGVYVRVTGALFTEEQVAAVYRRFPEWSPQRHMFMDAIQRQTVRDLLALSIALDGIMIMPKLHCFCDR
;
A
#
# COMPACT_ATOMS: atom_id res chain seq x y z
N MET A 1 -10.31 16.49 -8.25
CA MET A 1 -10.29 15.63 -7.04
C MET A 1 -9.94 14.23 -7.49
N ARG A 2 -8.81 13.65 -7.04
CA ARG A 2 -8.42 12.28 -7.43
C ARG A 2 -9.41 11.30 -6.80
N VAL A 3 -9.96 10.37 -7.58
CA VAL A 3 -10.83 9.33 -7.04
C VAL A 3 -9.92 8.29 -6.38
N PHE A 4 -9.87 8.29 -5.06
CA PHE A 4 -9.15 7.26 -4.31
C PHE A 4 -10.04 6.03 -4.24
N THR A 5 -9.83 5.07 -5.14
CA THR A 5 -10.58 3.80 -5.13
C THR A 5 -9.87 2.79 -4.23
N ASN A 6 -10.59 2.26 -3.24
CA ASN A 6 -10.18 1.06 -2.51
C ASN A 6 -10.95 -0.10 -3.16
N GLY A 7 -10.23 -1.03 -3.81
CA GLY A 7 -10.80 -2.27 -4.30
C GLY A 7 -10.21 -3.44 -3.51
N HIS A 8 -11.09 -4.24 -2.92
CA HIS A 8 -10.75 -5.58 -2.48
C HIS A 8 -10.71 -6.49 -3.71
N THR A 9 -9.70 -7.38 -3.78
CA THR A 9 -9.39 -8.30 -4.88
C THR A 9 -8.98 -7.66 -6.21
N TRP A 10 -7.85 -8.16 -6.76
CA TRP A 10 -7.44 -8.39 -8.17
C TRP A 10 -8.09 -7.61 -9.36
N PHE A 11 -9.34 -7.18 -9.27
CA PHE A 11 -10.14 -6.49 -10.29
C PHE A 11 -9.73 -5.03 -10.60
N ASN A 12 -8.82 -4.43 -9.85
CA ASN A 12 -8.32 -3.09 -10.15
C ASN A 12 -7.22 -3.05 -11.23
N GLN A 13 -6.67 -4.19 -11.64
CA GLN A 13 -5.68 -4.24 -12.72
C GLN A 13 -6.30 -4.05 -14.11
N ASP A 14 -7.54 -4.50 -14.32
CA ASP A 14 -8.25 -4.25 -15.58
C ASP A 14 -8.54 -2.76 -15.79
N ILE A 15 -8.63 -1.97 -14.71
CA ILE A 15 -8.73 -0.50 -14.79
C ILE A 15 -7.44 0.08 -15.38
N GLU A 16 -6.26 -0.44 -15.04
CA GLU A 16 -4.98 0.02 -15.62
C GLU A 16 -4.93 -0.19 -17.14
N HIS A 17 -5.60 -1.23 -17.64
CA HIS A 17 -5.73 -1.51 -19.07
C HIS A 17 -6.94 -0.85 -19.73
N ALA A 18 -7.83 -0.21 -18.95
CA ALA A 18 -8.97 0.51 -19.50
C ALA A 18 -8.46 1.79 -20.19
N PRO A 19 -9.05 2.21 -21.33
CA PRO A 19 -8.67 3.46 -22.01
C PRO A 19 -8.68 4.70 -21.11
N GLU A 20 -9.48 4.65 -20.04
CA GLU A 20 -9.67 5.74 -19.08
C GLU A 20 -8.50 5.91 -18.10
N SER A 21 -7.61 4.92 -17.94
CA SER A 21 -6.40 5.00 -17.09
C SER A 21 -5.29 5.86 -17.71
N ALA A 22 -5.36 6.14 -19.01
CA ALA A 22 -4.42 7.02 -19.70
C ALA A 22 -4.45 8.45 -19.13
N LEU A 23 -5.53 8.81 -18.44
CA LEU A 23 -5.62 10.07 -17.72
C LEU A 23 -4.90 9.96 -16.36
N PRO A 24 -3.94 10.85 -16.04
CA PRO A 24 -3.15 10.77 -14.81
C PRO A 24 -3.98 10.70 -13.51
N GLN A 25 -5.18 11.28 -13.49
CA GLN A 25 -6.09 11.23 -12.34
C GLN A 25 -6.72 9.84 -12.09
N ASN A 26 -6.68 8.95 -13.09
CA ASN A 26 -7.24 7.60 -13.05
C ASN A 26 -6.15 6.52 -12.99
N SER A 27 -4.86 6.93 -13.04
CA SER A 27 -3.74 6.01 -12.91
C SER A 27 -3.69 5.44 -11.49
N PRO A 28 -3.57 4.11 -11.33
CA PRO A 28 -3.48 3.49 -10.01
C PRO A 28 -2.19 3.91 -9.30
N VAL A 29 -2.32 4.39 -8.06
CA VAL A 29 -1.18 4.81 -7.22
C VAL A 29 -0.60 3.62 -6.42
N THR A 30 -1.39 2.57 -6.23
CA THR A 30 -1.02 1.37 -5.46
C THR A 30 -1.93 0.22 -5.83
N VAL A 31 -1.37 -0.99 -5.88
CA VAL A 31 -2.11 -2.25 -5.99
C VAL A 31 -2.14 -2.94 -4.63
N HIS A 32 -3.34 -3.16 -4.08
CA HIS A 32 -3.54 -3.88 -2.82
C HIS A 32 -3.98 -5.33 -3.10
N PHE A 33 -3.18 -6.32 -2.67
CA PHE A 33 -3.54 -7.73 -2.75
C PHE A 33 -4.23 -8.19 -1.46
N THR A 34 -5.54 -8.45 -1.53
CA THR A 34 -6.30 -9.03 -0.43
C THR A 34 -5.89 -10.48 -0.12
N PHE A 35 -6.35 -11.00 1.02
CA PHE A 35 -6.11 -12.36 1.51
C PHE A 35 -6.38 -13.46 0.47
N GLN A 36 -5.57 -14.53 0.50
CA GLN A 36 -5.72 -15.72 -0.34
C GLN A 36 -5.63 -16.98 0.54
N PHE A 37 -6.49 -17.97 0.28
CA PHE A 37 -6.34 -19.31 0.84
C PHE A 37 -4.98 -19.93 0.43
N GLY A 38 -4.25 -20.49 1.39
CA GLY A 38 -2.96 -21.16 1.16
C GLY A 38 -1.72 -20.33 1.49
N ASP A 39 -1.87 -19.07 1.86
CA ASP A 39 -0.79 -18.30 2.50
C ASP A 39 -0.59 -18.78 3.94
N THR A 40 0.66 -18.81 4.41
CA THR A 40 0.98 -19.03 5.83
C THR A 40 1.21 -17.68 6.50
N ASN A 41 1.19 -17.65 7.84
CA ASN A 41 1.58 -16.44 8.60
C ASN A 41 3.00 -15.98 8.28
N ASP A 42 3.86 -16.90 7.84
CA ASP A 42 5.27 -16.63 7.54
C ASP A 42 5.51 -16.27 6.08
N TYR A 43 4.62 -16.65 5.15
CA TYR A 43 4.86 -16.46 3.73
C TYR A 43 3.59 -16.37 2.84
N PRO A 44 3.45 -15.30 2.03
CA PRO A 44 2.29 -15.11 1.16
C PRO A 44 2.47 -15.75 -0.24
N HIS A 45 2.46 -17.08 -0.30
CA HIS A 45 2.69 -17.88 -1.52
C HIS A 45 1.76 -17.49 -2.70
N GLY A 46 0.45 -17.49 -2.49
CA GLY A 46 -0.54 -17.32 -3.56
C GLY A 46 -0.63 -15.89 -4.08
N LYS A 47 -0.40 -14.89 -3.21
CA LYS A 47 -0.28 -13.49 -3.64
C LYS A 47 0.93 -13.31 -4.54
N ARG A 48 2.06 -13.89 -4.15
CA ARG A 48 3.28 -13.70 -4.91
C ARG A 48 3.23 -14.37 -6.27
N GLN A 49 2.72 -15.59 -6.36
CA GLN A 49 2.60 -16.26 -7.64
C GLN A 49 1.72 -15.47 -8.63
N ARG A 50 0.56 -14.97 -8.18
CA ARG A 50 -0.33 -14.18 -9.04
C ARG A 50 0.29 -12.86 -9.48
N ALA A 51 0.96 -12.12 -8.59
CA ALA A 51 1.66 -10.91 -8.99
C ALA A 51 2.77 -11.17 -10.02
N ARG A 52 3.42 -12.36 -9.97
CA ARG A 52 4.35 -12.83 -11.01
C ARG A 52 3.62 -13.11 -12.32
N GLU A 53 2.52 -13.86 -12.28
CA GLU A 53 1.70 -14.20 -13.46
C GLU A 53 1.16 -12.95 -14.17
N ALA A 54 0.81 -11.92 -13.41
CA ALA A 54 0.38 -10.62 -13.93
C ALA A 54 1.53 -9.65 -14.23
N ALA A 55 2.79 -10.10 -14.18
CA ALA A 55 3.98 -9.30 -14.47
C ALA A 55 4.07 -7.95 -13.70
N LEU A 56 3.46 -7.88 -12.51
CA LEU A 56 3.47 -6.71 -11.62
C LEU A 56 4.86 -6.41 -11.03
N TRP A 57 5.78 -7.35 -11.15
CA TRP A 57 7.20 -7.15 -10.87
C TRP A 57 8.03 -7.30 -12.12
N SER A 58 7.53 -6.77 -13.24
CA SER A 58 8.43 -6.22 -14.26
C SER A 58 9.29 -5.20 -13.52
N VAL A 59 10.42 -5.70 -13.03
CA VAL A 59 11.26 -5.08 -12.02
C VAL A 59 11.53 -3.66 -12.48
N ASP A 60 11.18 -2.68 -11.66
CA ASP A 60 11.60 -1.30 -11.94
C ASP A 60 13.09 -1.35 -12.32
N PRO A 61 13.50 -0.67 -13.39
CA PRO A 61 14.88 -0.75 -13.87
C PRO A 61 15.84 -0.41 -12.72
N THR A 62 17.05 -0.98 -12.72
CA THR A 62 17.97 -0.88 -11.55
C THR A 62 18.23 0.57 -11.13
N ASP A 63 18.22 1.50 -12.08
CA ASP A 63 18.31 2.95 -11.89
C ASP A 63 17.22 3.48 -10.94
N TYR A 64 16.00 2.92 -10.94
CA TYR A 64 14.95 3.22 -9.98
C TYR A 64 15.38 3.02 -8.51
N PHE A 65 16.29 2.07 -8.25
CA PHE A 65 16.79 1.75 -6.90
C PHE A 65 18.17 2.32 -6.58
N THR A 66 18.88 2.90 -7.56
CA THR A 66 20.24 3.41 -7.38
C THR A 66 20.39 4.91 -7.62
N GLU A 67 19.48 5.52 -8.36
CA GLU A 67 19.55 6.93 -8.76
C GLU A 67 18.27 7.69 -8.36
N GLY A 68 18.41 8.96 -7.96
CA GLY A 68 17.29 9.84 -7.67
C GLY A 68 17.21 10.35 -6.23
N VAL A 69 16.24 11.24 -6.00
CA VAL A 69 15.94 11.79 -4.67
C VAL A 69 14.89 10.92 -4.01
N TYR A 70 15.29 10.12 -3.02
CA TYR A 70 14.34 9.27 -2.29
C TYR A 70 13.72 10.02 -1.11
N VAL A 71 12.39 10.03 -1.07
CA VAL A 71 11.63 10.67 0.00
C VAL A 71 10.98 9.56 0.84
N ARG A 72 11.30 9.54 2.13
CA ARG A 72 10.78 8.55 3.08
C ARG A 72 10.38 9.20 4.39
N VAL A 73 9.45 8.56 5.09
CA VAL A 73 9.20 8.84 6.50
C VAL A 73 10.37 8.30 7.32
N THR A 74 10.85 9.10 8.28
CA THR A 74 11.86 8.67 9.23
C THR A 74 11.19 8.17 10.50
N GLY A 75 11.52 6.96 10.93
CA GLY A 75 10.90 6.30 12.08
C GLY A 75 9.61 5.53 11.74
N ALA A 76 9.06 4.85 12.74
CA ALA A 76 7.81 4.11 12.61
C ALA A 76 6.61 5.06 12.72
N LEU A 77 5.52 4.75 12.00
CA LEU A 77 4.26 5.51 12.09
C LEU A 77 3.61 5.40 13.48
N PHE A 78 3.88 4.30 14.17
CA PHE A 78 3.43 4.03 15.52
C PHE A 78 4.60 3.51 16.35
N THR A 79 4.69 3.93 17.61
CA THR A 79 5.60 3.32 18.58
C THR A 79 5.11 1.91 18.92
N GLU A 80 6.01 1.05 19.41
CA GLU A 80 5.64 -0.30 19.85
C GLU A 80 4.56 -0.27 20.94
N GLU A 81 4.62 0.72 21.83
CA GLU A 81 3.62 0.94 22.89
C GLU A 81 2.25 1.31 22.32
N GLN A 82 2.20 2.15 21.29
CA GLN A 82 0.96 2.51 20.59
C GLN A 82 0.37 1.28 19.90
N VAL A 83 1.19 0.50 19.19
CA VAL A 83 0.75 -0.75 18.55
C VAL A 83 0.19 -1.70 19.60
N ALA A 84 0.90 -1.92 20.71
CA ALA A 84 0.45 -2.78 21.79
C ALA A 84 -0.85 -2.30 22.44
N ALA A 85 -1.01 -0.97 22.62
CA ALA A 85 -2.24 -0.39 23.15
C ALA A 85 -3.44 -0.63 22.23
N VAL A 86 -3.24 -0.51 20.92
CA VAL A 86 -4.26 -0.79 19.91
C VAL A 86 -4.63 -2.28 19.91
N TYR A 87 -3.65 -3.17 20.03
CA TYR A 87 -3.86 -4.62 20.07
C TYR A 87 -4.61 -5.07 21.33
N ARG A 88 -4.37 -4.41 22.48
CA ARG A 88 -5.14 -4.63 23.71
C ARG A 88 -6.58 -4.12 23.60
N ARG A 89 -6.78 -3.01 22.89
CA ARG A 89 -8.10 -2.36 22.77
C ARG A 89 -9.02 -3.08 21.79
N PHE A 90 -8.49 -3.55 20.66
CA PHE A 90 -9.27 -4.19 19.61
C PHE A 90 -8.75 -5.61 19.36
N PRO A 91 -9.60 -6.65 19.48
CA PRO A 91 -9.25 -8.03 19.14
C PRO A 91 -8.75 -8.16 17.69
N GLU A 92 -8.08 -9.25 17.37
CA GLU A 92 -7.46 -9.44 16.05
C GLU A 92 -8.45 -9.47 14.89
N TRP A 93 -9.61 -10.06 15.12
CA TRP A 93 -10.71 -10.14 14.16
C TRP A 93 -11.52 -8.85 14.04
N SER A 94 -11.26 -7.84 14.87
CA SER A 94 -12.05 -6.61 14.92
C SER A 94 -11.62 -5.65 13.81
N PRO A 95 -12.51 -5.30 12.85
CA PRO A 95 -12.18 -4.33 11.79
C PRO A 95 -11.82 -2.94 12.34
N GLN A 96 -12.27 -2.64 13.56
CA GLN A 96 -11.92 -1.40 14.28
C GLN A 96 -10.42 -1.29 14.53
N ARG A 97 -9.68 -2.41 14.61
CA ARG A 97 -8.23 -2.40 14.70
C ARG A 97 -7.62 -1.74 13.45
N HIS A 98 -8.04 -2.17 12.26
CA HIS A 98 -7.59 -1.56 11.00
C HIS A 98 -8.01 -0.09 10.92
N MET A 99 -9.29 0.20 11.12
CA MET A 99 -9.84 1.55 11.00
C MET A 99 -9.18 2.56 11.95
N PHE A 100 -8.77 2.14 13.15
CA PHE A 100 -8.12 3.02 14.12
C PHE A 100 -6.74 3.50 13.64
N MET A 101 -5.95 2.61 13.03
CA MET A 101 -4.61 2.95 12.54
C MET A 101 -4.65 3.63 11.17
N ASP A 102 -5.68 3.36 10.38
CA ASP A 102 -5.76 3.78 8.98
C ASP A 102 -5.77 5.31 8.79
N ALA A 103 -6.37 6.08 9.70
CA ALA A 103 -6.42 7.54 9.56
C ALA A 103 -5.03 8.19 9.49
N ILE A 104 -4.12 7.79 10.38
CA ILE A 104 -2.74 8.31 10.40
C ILE A 104 -1.97 7.79 9.18
N GLN A 105 -2.11 6.51 8.86
CA GLN A 105 -1.43 5.90 7.71
C GLN A 105 -1.78 6.59 6.39
N ARG A 106 -3.07 6.85 6.14
CA ARG A 106 -3.52 7.56 4.93
C ARG A 106 -3.01 8.99 4.88
N GLN A 107 -3.05 9.69 6.01
CA GLN A 107 -2.54 11.07 6.07
C GLN A 107 -1.05 11.09 5.72
N THR A 108 -0.26 10.22 6.36
CA THR A 108 1.17 10.13 6.09
C THR A 108 1.48 9.74 4.65
N VAL A 109 0.75 8.79 4.06
CA VAL A 109 0.91 8.42 2.65
C VAL A 109 0.61 9.59 1.72
N ARG A 110 -0.43 10.37 1.99
CA ARG A 110 -0.78 11.56 1.20
C ARG A 110 0.29 12.64 1.29
N ASP A 111 0.75 12.93 2.50
CA ASP A 111 1.77 13.96 2.73
C ASP A 111 3.10 13.56 2.12
N LEU A 112 3.49 12.29 2.26
CA LEU A 112 4.70 11.76 1.65
C LEU A 112 4.64 11.83 0.12
N LEU A 113 3.50 11.44 -0.48
CA LEU A 113 3.31 11.55 -1.92
C LEU A 113 3.39 13.01 -2.40
N ALA A 114 2.79 13.94 -1.67
CA ALA A 114 2.84 15.37 -2.00
C ALA A 114 4.29 15.90 -1.95
N LEU A 115 5.06 15.50 -0.94
CA LEU A 115 6.48 15.86 -0.81
C LEU A 115 7.32 15.24 -1.93
N SER A 116 7.11 13.97 -2.26
CA SER A 116 7.77 13.31 -3.39
C SER A 116 7.53 14.04 -4.70
N ILE A 117 6.29 14.42 -4.99
CA ILE A 117 5.95 15.21 -6.20
C ILE A 117 6.67 16.58 -6.18
N ALA A 118 6.65 17.28 -5.04
CA ALA A 118 7.25 18.60 -4.92
C ALA A 118 8.78 18.60 -5.07
N LEU A 119 9.43 17.48 -4.74
CA LEU A 119 10.88 17.31 -4.79
C LEU A 119 11.36 16.59 -6.05
N ASP A 120 10.45 16.26 -6.98
CA ASP A 120 10.73 15.37 -8.11
C ASP A 120 11.42 14.06 -7.65
N GLY A 121 10.94 13.53 -6.54
CA GLY A 121 11.55 12.45 -5.79
C GLY A 121 10.74 11.16 -5.81
N ILE A 122 11.44 10.04 -5.63
CA ILE A 122 10.86 8.69 -5.55
C ILE A 122 10.34 8.46 -4.13
N MET A 123 9.04 8.19 -4.01
CA MET A 123 8.40 7.89 -2.74
C MET A 123 8.76 6.47 -2.27
N ILE A 124 9.32 6.35 -1.07
CA ILE A 124 9.47 5.06 -0.40
C ILE A 124 8.28 4.85 0.53
N MET A 125 7.43 3.88 0.21
CA MET A 125 6.26 3.54 1.03
C MET A 125 6.67 3.18 2.47
N PRO A 126 6.06 3.81 3.49
CA PRO A 126 6.34 3.45 4.88
C PRO A 126 5.75 2.06 5.18
N LYS A 127 6.26 1.40 6.22
CA LYS A 127 5.66 0.17 6.73
C LYS A 127 4.25 0.48 7.25
N LEU A 128 3.24 -0.10 6.60
CA LEU A 128 1.85 0.04 6.99
C LEU A 128 1.42 -1.14 7.87
N HIS A 129 0.53 -0.87 8.82
CA HIS A 129 -0.22 -1.86 9.58
C HIS A 129 -1.55 -2.13 8.89
N CYS A 130 -1.80 -3.40 8.58
CA CYS A 130 -3.01 -3.87 7.93
C CYS A 130 -3.57 -5.09 8.69
N PHE A 131 -4.89 -5.16 8.82
CA PHE A 131 -5.62 -6.24 9.50
C PHE A 131 -6.87 -6.57 8.67
N CYS A 132 -7.78 -7.38 9.20
CA CYS A 132 -9.09 -7.56 8.60
C CYS A 132 -9.75 -6.19 8.36
N ASP A 133 -9.80 -5.78 7.09
CA ASP A 133 -10.62 -4.68 6.62
C ASP A 133 -12.05 -5.22 6.39
N ARG A 134 -13.02 -4.32 6.28
CA ARG A 134 -14.45 -4.65 6.18
C ARG A 134 -14.82 -5.31 4.85
#